data_AF-A0AA43LEZ9-F1
#
_entry.id   AF-A0AA43LEZ9-F1
#
_cell.length_a   1.000
_cell.length_b   1.000
_cell.length_c   1.000
_cell.angle_alpha   90.00
_cell.angle_beta   90.00
_cell.angle_gamma   90.00
#
_symmetry.space_group_name_H-M   'P 1'
#
loop_
_entity.id
_entity.type
_entity.pdbx_description
1 polymer ?
#
loop_
_entity_poly.entity_id
_entity_poly.type
_entity_poly.pdbx_seq_one_letter_code
_entity_poly.pdbx_strand_id
1 'polypeptide(L)'
;MKTAIINWENAYENDLVRETMEICEIDDVLAWFEGDPDELRINSETVLFIDIQNPEHTRQTVIYLDGSYQVDETEIIKRLTEFYSVDENGSDSFDLYYNKTESTNENMKNLKNGIAYRGGKGYIYSLYTSKN
;
A
#
# COMPACT_ATOMS: atom_id res chain seq x y z
N MET A 1 -1.33 12.50 -10.47
CA MET A 1 -0.88 11.16 -10.92
C MET A 1 -2.04 10.18 -10.69
N LYS A 2 -2.29 9.22 -11.58
CA LYS A 2 -3.33 8.20 -11.35
C LYS A 2 -2.66 6.93 -10.81
N THR A 3 -3.02 6.53 -9.60
CA THR A 3 -2.53 5.30 -8.96
C THR A 3 -3.41 4.12 -9.38
N ALA A 4 -2.80 3.06 -9.89
CA ALA A 4 -3.48 1.78 -10.10
C ALA A 4 -3.37 0.94 -8.83
N ILE A 5 -4.44 0.25 -8.44
CA ILE A 5 -4.44 -0.66 -7.28
C ILE A 5 -4.85 -2.03 -7.81
N ILE A 6 -3.98 -3.02 -7.63
CA ILE A 6 -4.16 -4.35 -8.21
C ILE A 6 -3.84 -5.45 -7.19
N ASN A 7 -4.56 -6.55 -7.30
CA ASN A 7 -4.24 -7.78 -6.56
C ASN A 7 -2.91 -8.35 -7.07
N TRP A 8 -2.11 -8.94 -6.19
CA TRP A 8 -0.86 -9.63 -6.53
C TRP A 8 -1.05 -10.71 -7.62
N GLU A 9 -2.19 -11.40 -7.64
CA GLU A 9 -2.51 -12.43 -8.64
C GLU A 9 -2.57 -11.85 -10.07
N ASN A 10 -2.93 -10.57 -10.19
CA ASN A 10 -3.04 -9.86 -11.47
C ASN A 10 -1.84 -8.94 -11.73
N ALA A 11 -0.80 -9.00 -10.90
CA ALA A 11 0.32 -8.05 -10.94
C ALA A 11 1.06 -8.07 -12.28
N TYR A 12 1.24 -9.25 -12.87
CA TYR A 12 1.92 -9.43 -14.16
C TYR A 12 1.18 -8.84 -15.36
N GLU A 13 -0.11 -8.55 -15.23
CA GLU A 13 -0.90 -7.91 -16.28
C GLU A 13 -0.63 -6.40 -16.39
N ASN A 14 0.03 -5.83 -15.37
CA ASN A 14 0.39 -4.41 -15.35
C ASN A 14 1.79 -4.19 -15.93
N ASP A 15 1.87 -3.40 -17.01
CA ASP A 15 3.14 -3.12 -17.70
C ASP A 15 4.21 -2.53 -16.78
N LEU A 16 3.87 -1.61 -15.87
CA LEU A 16 4.84 -1.01 -14.96
C LEU A 16 5.42 -2.05 -14.00
N VAL A 17 4.57 -2.94 -13.51
CA VAL A 17 5.00 -4.02 -12.61
C VAL A 17 5.95 -4.96 -13.35
N ARG A 18 5.56 -5.43 -14.53
CA ARG A 18 6.39 -6.32 -15.36
C ARG A 18 7.74 -5.70 -15.71
N GLU A 19 7.75 -4.44 -16.15
CA GLU A 19 8.99 -3.71 -16.44
C GLU A 19 9.89 -3.61 -15.20
N THR A 20 9.30 -3.34 -14.02
CA THR A 20 10.06 -3.25 -12.76
C THR A 20 10.64 -4.61 -12.35
N MET A 21 9.87 -5.69 -12.50
CA MET A 21 10.33 -7.05 -12.23
C MET A 21 11.53 -7.43 -13.11
N GLU A 22 11.47 -7.11 -14.40
CA GLU A 22 12.58 -7.36 -15.35
C GLU A 22 13.84 -6.57 -14.98
N ILE A 23 13.69 -5.28 -14.64
CA ILE A 23 14.82 -4.42 -14.22
C ILE A 23 15.46 -4.90 -12.92
N CYS A 24 14.65 -5.40 -11.98
CA CYS A 24 15.12 -5.85 -10.68
C CYS A 24 15.54 -7.33 -10.66
N GLU A 25 15.44 -8.04 -11.78
CA GLU A 25 15.70 -9.49 -11.88
C GLU A 25 14.85 -10.31 -10.90
N ILE A 26 13.55 -9.97 -10.80
CA ILE A 26 12.59 -10.62 -9.90
C ILE A 26 11.63 -11.47 -10.73
N ASP A 27 11.65 -12.78 -10.49
CA ASP A 27 10.81 -13.73 -11.23
C ASP A 27 9.39 -13.85 -10.63
N ASP A 28 9.26 -13.67 -9.32
CA ASP A 28 8.01 -13.81 -8.57
C ASP A 28 7.65 -12.51 -7.84
N VAL A 29 6.46 -11.97 -8.12
CA VAL A 29 5.91 -10.77 -7.44
C VAL A 29 5.86 -10.97 -5.92
N LEU A 30 5.64 -12.20 -5.46
CA LEU A 30 5.58 -12.53 -4.03
C LEU A 30 6.91 -12.27 -3.32
N ALA A 31 8.05 -12.31 -4.03
CA ALA A 31 9.36 -12.00 -3.46
C ALA A 31 9.43 -10.58 -2.85
N TRP A 32 8.63 -9.63 -3.38
CA TRP A 32 8.54 -8.30 -2.79
C TRP A 32 7.89 -8.29 -1.40
N PHE A 33 6.96 -9.22 -1.14
CA PHE A 33 6.25 -9.34 0.13
C PHE A 33 7.04 -10.12 1.21
N GLU A 34 8.12 -10.82 0.84
CA GLU A 34 8.98 -11.53 1.79
C GLU A 34 9.92 -10.61 2.59
N GLY A 35 10.13 -9.38 2.11
CA GLY A 35 10.94 -8.40 2.81
C GLY A 35 10.18 -7.82 4.00
N ASP A 36 9.65 -6.62 3.80
CA ASP A 36 8.90 -5.89 4.81
C ASP A 36 7.83 -5.05 4.08
N PRO A 37 6.74 -5.64 3.61
CA PRO A 37 5.68 -4.91 2.92
C PRO A 37 5.02 -3.88 3.85
N ASP A 38 4.41 -2.84 3.26
CA ASP A 38 3.52 -1.96 4.01
C ASP A 38 2.25 -2.72 4.42
N GLU A 39 1.59 -2.27 5.48
CA GLU A 39 0.44 -2.98 6.03
C GLU A 39 -0.81 -2.09 6.05
N LEU A 40 -1.90 -2.63 5.49
CA LEU A 40 -3.25 -2.12 5.66
C LEU A 40 -3.98 -3.02 6.66
N ARG A 41 -4.34 -2.45 7.80
CA ARG A 41 -5.12 -3.10 8.85
C ARG A 41 -6.59 -2.75 8.67
N ILE A 42 -7.41 -3.77 8.43
CA ILE A 42 -8.88 -3.66 8.34
C ILE A 42 -9.47 -4.60 9.38
N ASN A 43 -10.03 -4.02 10.45
CA ASN A 43 -10.47 -4.73 11.65
C ASN A 43 -9.35 -5.54 12.34
N SER A 44 -9.38 -6.88 12.22
CA SER A 44 -8.35 -7.80 12.74
C SER A 44 -7.45 -8.35 11.65
N GLU A 45 -7.75 -8.07 10.40
CA GLU A 45 -7.07 -8.63 9.24
C GLU A 45 -5.97 -7.70 8.74
N THR A 46 -4.99 -8.30 8.07
CA THR A 46 -3.81 -7.60 7.56
C THR A 46 -3.68 -7.88 6.08
N VAL A 47 -3.77 -6.81 5.29
CA VAL A 47 -3.47 -6.81 3.87
C VAL A 47 -2.10 -6.19 3.70
N LEU A 48 -1.19 -6.93 3.08
CA LEU A 48 0.14 -6.43 2.77
C LEU A 48 0.06 -5.66 1.46
N PHE A 49 0.81 -4.58 1.31
CA PHE A 49 0.88 -3.86 0.04
C PHE A 49 2.26 -3.24 -0.20
N ILE A 50 2.55 -3.00 -1.47
CA ILE A 50 3.80 -2.38 -1.94
C ILE A 50 3.45 -1.48 -3.11
N ASP A 51 3.99 -0.26 -3.14
CA ASP A 51 3.87 0.62 -4.29
C ASP A 51 5.14 0.66 -5.15
N ILE A 52 4.90 0.69 -6.45
CA ILE A 52 5.91 0.80 -7.50
C ILE A 52 5.62 2.07 -8.27
N GLN A 53 6.67 2.86 -8.45
CA GLN A 53 6.60 4.12 -9.18
C GLN A 53 7.67 4.12 -10.28
N ASN A 54 7.30 4.61 -11.47
CA ASN A 54 8.29 4.79 -12.52
C ASN A 54 9.27 5.93 -12.17
N PRO A 55 10.49 5.93 -12.71
CA PRO A 55 11.51 6.95 -12.38
C PRO A 55 11.09 8.40 -12.63
N GLU A 56 10.17 8.63 -13.57
CA GLU A 56 9.64 9.96 -13.88
C GLU A 56 8.51 10.40 -12.94
N HIS A 57 8.09 9.55 -12.00
CA HIS A 57 7.00 9.80 -11.05
C HIS A 57 5.65 10.14 -11.71
N THR A 58 5.39 9.60 -12.91
CA THR A 58 4.17 9.83 -13.68
C THR A 58 3.15 8.69 -13.60
N ARG A 59 3.59 7.49 -13.20
CA ARG A 59 2.77 6.28 -13.03
C ARG A 59 3.11 5.64 -11.67
N GLN A 60 2.07 5.24 -10.94
CA GLN A 60 2.20 4.47 -9.70
C GLN A 60 1.24 3.28 -9.75
N THR A 61 1.71 2.12 -9.29
CA THR A 61 0.89 0.92 -9.08
C THR A 61 1.11 0.43 -7.66
N VAL A 62 0.03 0.20 -6.93
CA VAL A 62 0.02 -0.46 -5.62
C VAL A 62 -0.43 -1.90 -5.83
N ILE A 63 0.41 -2.83 -5.41
CA ILE A 63 0.11 -4.26 -5.42
C ILE A 63 -0.26 -4.65 -4.00
N TYR A 64 -1.39 -5.33 -3.82
CA TYR A 64 -1.83 -5.81 -2.51
C TYR A 64 -1.94 -7.34 -2.45
N LEU A 65 -1.72 -7.88 -1.26
CA LEU A 65 -1.80 -9.30 -0.91
C LEU A 65 -2.64 -9.45 0.35
N ASP A 66 -3.87 -9.94 0.19
CA ASP A 66 -4.67 -10.44 1.32
C ASP A 66 -4.34 -11.93 1.53
N GLY A 67 -3.47 -12.21 2.50
CA GLY A 67 -3.08 -13.58 2.82
C GLY A 67 -4.17 -14.40 3.53
N SER A 68 -5.19 -13.76 4.13
CA SER A 68 -6.28 -14.47 4.81
C SER A 68 -7.47 -14.73 3.90
N TYR A 69 -7.59 -13.99 2.79
CA TYR A 69 -8.76 -13.99 1.88
C TYR A 69 -10.07 -13.71 2.63
N GLN A 70 -10.00 -12.95 3.73
CA GLN A 70 -11.16 -12.61 4.56
C GLN A 70 -11.61 -11.16 4.39
N VAL A 71 -10.78 -10.32 3.76
CA VAL A 71 -11.10 -8.91 3.58
C VAL A 71 -11.81 -8.73 2.24
N ASP A 72 -12.91 -7.98 2.25
CA ASP A 72 -13.61 -7.62 1.01
C ASP A 72 -12.69 -6.77 0.12
N GLU A 73 -12.41 -7.24 -1.10
CA GLU A 73 -11.57 -6.56 -2.08
C GLU A 73 -12.03 -5.12 -2.33
N THR A 74 -13.34 -4.88 -2.32
CA THR A 74 -13.90 -3.53 -2.51
C THR A 74 -13.41 -2.58 -1.42
N GLU A 75 -13.33 -3.05 -0.17
CA GLU A 75 -12.82 -2.27 0.96
C GLU A 75 -11.31 -2.07 0.86
N ILE A 76 -10.54 -3.08 0.43
CA ILE A 76 -9.08 -2.95 0.19
C ILE A 76 -8.82 -1.84 -0.83
N ILE A 77 -9.46 -1.93 -1.99
CA ILE A 77 -9.29 -0.96 -3.09
C ILE A 77 -9.69 0.44 -2.63
N LYS A 78 -10.81 0.57 -1.93
CA LYS A 78 -11.27 1.85 -1.40
C LYS A 78 -10.25 2.46 -0.45
N ARG A 79 -9.78 1.72 0.56
CA ARG A 79 -8.86 2.23 1.59
C ARG A 79 -7.51 2.65 1.01
N LEU A 80 -6.98 1.87 0.06
CA LEU A 80 -5.75 2.22 -0.65
C LEU A 80 -5.97 3.41 -1.59
N THR A 81 -7.15 3.52 -2.23
CA THR A 81 -7.48 4.71 -3.05
C THR A 81 -7.54 5.97 -2.20
N GLU A 82 -8.14 5.90 -1.01
CA GLU A 82 -8.20 7.00 -0.04
C GLU A 82 -6.80 7.37 0.48
N PHE A 83 -5.90 6.40 0.65
CA PHE A 83 -4.54 6.66 1.12
C PHE A 83 -3.60 7.24 0.06
N TYR A 84 -3.77 6.85 -1.21
CA TYR A 84 -3.01 7.42 -2.33
C TYR A 84 -3.78 8.53 -3.06
N SER A 85 -4.79 9.13 -2.42
CA SER A 85 -5.56 10.21 -3.02
C SER A 85 -4.70 11.47 -3.16
N VAL A 86 -4.91 12.21 -4.25
CA VAL A 86 -4.27 13.52 -4.50
C VAL A 86 -5.33 14.59 -4.73
N ASP A 87 -5.01 15.84 -4.39
CA ASP A 87 -5.86 17.00 -4.67
C ASP A 87 -5.76 17.46 -6.14
N GLU A 88 -6.46 18.55 -6.48
CA GLU A 88 -6.47 19.14 -7.83
C GLU A 88 -5.09 19.62 -8.32
N ASN A 89 -4.15 19.83 -7.38
CA ASN A 89 -2.78 20.24 -7.65
C ASN A 89 -1.80 19.05 -7.65
N GLY A 90 -2.30 17.83 -7.43
CA GLY A 90 -1.50 16.62 -7.36
C GLY A 90 -0.74 16.44 -6.04
N SER A 91 -1.12 17.17 -4.98
CA SER A 91 -0.56 16.99 -3.63
C SER A 91 -1.33 15.90 -2.89
N ASP A 92 -0.65 15.14 -2.03
CA ASP A 92 -1.26 14.09 -1.23
C ASP A 92 -2.43 14.64 -0.40
N SER A 93 -3.57 13.95 -0.47
CA SER A 93 -4.81 14.32 0.23
C SER A 93 -5.29 13.25 1.19
N PHE A 94 -4.44 12.28 1.55
CA PHE A 94 -4.77 11.22 2.50
C PHE A 94 -5.17 11.76 3.88
N ASP A 95 -4.72 12.97 4.24
CA ASP A 95 -5.13 13.66 5.46
C ASP A 95 -6.63 13.98 5.49
N LEU A 96 -7.37 13.85 4.38
CA LEU A 96 -8.83 13.91 4.37
C LEU A 96 -9.45 12.67 5.03
N TYR A 97 -8.79 11.52 4.93
CA TYR A 97 -9.30 10.20 5.32
C TYR A 97 -8.59 9.62 6.54
N TYR A 98 -7.35 10.04 6.81
CA TYR A 98 -6.51 9.47 7.86
C TYR A 98 -6.01 10.53 8.84
N ASN A 99 -5.75 10.10 10.08
CA ASN A 99 -4.99 10.85 11.07
C ASN A 99 -3.61 10.21 11.24
N LYS A 100 -2.55 10.99 11.11
CA LYS A 100 -1.21 10.53 11.50
C LYS A 100 -1.19 10.26 13.01
N THR A 101 -0.70 9.09 13.37
CA THR A 101 -0.57 8.61 14.75
C THR A 101 0.91 8.44 15.08
N GLU A 102 1.28 8.60 16.35
CA GLU A 102 2.66 8.42 16.78
C GLU A 102 3.13 6.97 16.56
N SER A 103 4.32 6.81 15.98
CA SER A 103 4.93 5.52 15.68
C SER A 103 5.53 4.86 16.93
N THR A 104 4.66 4.30 17.77
CA THR A 104 5.06 3.52 18.95
C THR A 104 4.71 2.04 18.76
N ASN A 105 5.43 1.14 19.45
CA ASN A 105 5.11 -0.29 19.44
C ASN A 105 3.67 -0.57 19.92
N GLU A 106 3.17 0.21 20.87
CA GLU A 106 1.81 0.09 21.38
C GLU A 106 0.78 0.49 20.32
N ASN A 107 0.98 1.62 19.64
CA ASN A 107 0.08 2.07 18.57
C ASN A 107 0.11 1.11 17.37
N MET A 108 1.27 0.59 17.00
CA MET A 108 1.41 -0.43 15.95
C MET A 108 0.63 -1.70 16.30
N LYS A 109 0.80 -2.22 17.53
CA LYS A 109 0.09 -3.41 18.01
C LYS A 109 -1.43 -3.22 18.06
N ASN A 110 -1.89 -2.00 18.33
CA ASN A 110 -3.30 -1.66 18.48
C ASN A 110 -3.94 -1.10 17.19
N LEU A 111 -3.21 -1.06 16.07
CA LEU A 111 -3.71 -0.55 14.80
C LEU A 111 -4.74 -1.52 14.21
N LYS A 112 -6.03 -1.17 14.27
CA LYS A 112 -7.14 -1.99 13.75
C LYS A 112 -7.67 -1.54 12.40
N ASN A 113 -7.81 -0.23 12.22
CA ASN A 113 -8.34 0.39 11.00
C ASN A 113 -7.37 1.50 10.59
N GLY A 114 -6.38 1.15 9.79
CA GLY A 114 -5.31 2.07 9.48
C GLY A 114 -4.20 1.45 8.65
N ILE A 115 -3.16 2.25 8.43
CA ILE A 115 -2.05 1.93 7.55
C ILE A 115 -0.75 2.11 8.32
N ALA A 116 0.11 1.10 8.27
CA ALA A 116 1.50 1.18 8.66
C ALA A 116 2.32 1.31 7.38
N TYR A 117 2.85 2.51 7.14
CA TYR A 117 3.50 2.87 5.88
C TYR A 117 4.94 3.33 6.09
N ARG A 118 5.85 2.77 5.31
CA ARG A 118 7.26 3.15 5.22
C ARG A 118 7.68 3.48 3.78
N GLY A 119 6.85 3.19 2.77
CA GLY A 119 7.14 3.54 1.37
C GLY A 119 8.48 2.98 0.89
N GLY A 120 8.81 1.76 1.32
CA GLY A 120 10.08 1.09 1.06
C GLY A 120 11.32 1.76 1.69
N LYS A 121 11.15 2.68 2.65
CA LYS A 121 12.25 3.47 3.23
C LYS A 121 12.26 3.41 4.76
N GLY A 122 13.31 2.79 5.30
CA GLY A 122 13.62 2.82 6.72
C GLY A 122 12.99 1.70 7.56
N TYR A 123 13.35 1.67 8.84
CA TYR A 123 13.01 0.60 9.79
C TYR A 123 11.74 0.88 10.61
N ILE A 124 11.12 2.06 10.44
CA ILE A 124 10.02 2.53 11.29
C ILE A 124 8.83 2.91 10.42
N TYR A 125 7.67 2.31 10.69
CA TYR A 125 6.43 2.68 10.05
C TYR A 125 5.93 4.05 10.53
N SER A 126 5.48 4.88 9.60
CA SER A 126 4.52 5.94 9.90
C SER A 126 3.14 5.31 10.04
N LEU A 127 2.44 5.64 11.13
CA LEU A 127 1.13 5.06 11.41
C LEU A 127 0.02 6.06 11.06
N TYR A 128 -1.00 5.57 10.39
CA TYR A 128 -2.16 6.34 9.97
C TYR A 128 -3.42 5.62 10.41
N THR A 129 -4.28 6.26 11.19
CA THR A 129 -5.57 5.69 11.61
C THR A 129 -6.67 6.28 10.74
N SER A 130 -7.59 5.45 10.28
CA SER A 130 -8.75 5.96 9.54
C SER A 130 -9.57 6.90 10.42
N LYS A 131 -10.04 8.01 9.85
CA LYS A 131 -10.98 8.94 10.49
C LYS A 131 -12.37 8.33 10.67
N ASN A 132 -12.72 7.31 9.87
CA ASN A 132 -13.98 6.56 9.95
C ASN A 132 -13.78 5.06 9.69
#